data_AF-A0A0M3HJY4-F1
#
_entry.id   AF-A0A0M3HJY4-F1
#
_cell.length_a   1.000
_cell.length_b   1.000
_cell.length_c   1.000
_cell.angle_alpha   90.00
_cell.angle_beta   90.00
_cell.angle_gamma   90.00
#
_symmetry.space_group_name_H-M   'P 1'
#
loop_
_entity.id
_entity.type
_entity.pdbx_description
1 polymer ?
#
loop_
_entity_poly.entity_id
_entity_poly.type
_entity_poly.pdbx_seq_one_letter_code
_entity_poly.pdbx_strand_id
1 'polypeptide(L)'
;MLSDAIAEETYNPYLAGLSSAFDIQPWGISLRVSGYDEKQQLFTRDLIRRLVNFEPDEGRYEVLKENLCRNLRNFRQTQPYLQTHYYTGMVLSSRQWSKEQVLACAEG
;
A
#
# COMPACT_ATOMS: atom_id res chain seq x y z
N MET A 1 -3.25 5.39 3.64
CA MET A 1 -2.74 6.50 4.49
C MET A 1 -1.73 7.32 3.73
N LEU A 2 -0.50 6.85 3.52
CA LEU A 2 0.51 7.66 2.83
C LEU A 2 0.09 8.03 1.40
N SER A 3 -0.44 7.08 0.62
CA SER A 3 -0.94 7.33 -0.74
C SER A 3 -2.04 8.39 -0.78
N ASP A 4 -2.90 8.46 0.25
CA ASP A 4 -3.93 9.50 0.35
C ASP A 4 -3.31 10.85 0.71
N ALA A 5 -2.33 10.85 1.62
CA ALA A 5 -1.68 12.07 2.11
C ALA A 5 -0.81 12.77 1.06
N ILE A 6 -0.36 12.04 0.04
CA ILE A 6 0.43 12.58 -1.08
C ILE A 6 -0.40 12.74 -2.35
N ALA A 7 -1.69 12.41 -2.33
CA ALA A 7 -2.55 12.43 -3.53
C ALA A 7 -2.63 13.83 -4.16
N GLU A 8 -2.77 14.86 -3.33
CA GLU A 8 -2.83 16.25 -3.78
C GLU A 8 -1.46 16.72 -4.33
N GLU A 9 -0.38 16.39 -3.64
CA GLU A 9 1.00 16.75 -4.00
C GLU A 9 1.47 16.04 -5.29
N THR A 10 0.96 14.84 -5.55
CA THR A 10 1.29 14.03 -6.74
C THR A 10 0.43 14.37 -7.95
N TYR A 11 -0.66 15.12 -7.80
CA TYR A 11 -1.56 15.47 -8.89
C TYR A 11 -0.91 16.36 -9.95
N ASN A 12 -0.22 17.43 -9.54
CA ASN A 12 0.47 18.31 -10.49
C ASN A 12 1.64 17.61 -11.22
N PRO A 13 2.52 16.86 -10.54
CA PRO A 13 3.50 15.99 -11.18
C PRO A 13 2.87 15.01 -12.18
N TYR A 14 1.74 14.41 -11.83
CA TYR A 14 0.99 13.51 -12.72
C TYR A 14 0.56 14.20 -14.03
N LEU A 15 0.01 15.40 -13.94
CA LEU A 15 -0.33 16.20 -15.13
C LEU A 15 0.90 16.59 -15.96
N ALA A 16 2.07 16.73 -15.32
CA ALA A 16 3.34 17.00 -15.98
C ALA A 16 4.03 15.72 -16.53
N GLY A 17 3.38 14.55 -16.48
CA GLY A 17 3.91 13.29 -16.99
C GLY A 17 4.85 12.55 -16.05
N LEU A 18 4.86 12.90 -14.76
CA LEU A 18 5.56 12.15 -13.71
C LEU A 18 4.58 11.26 -12.95
N SER A 19 4.91 9.99 -12.76
CA SER A 19 4.09 9.07 -11.96
C SER A 19 4.91 8.40 -10.86
N SER A 20 4.23 8.05 -9.77
CA SER A 20 4.81 7.30 -8.67
C SER A 20 3.94 6.11 -8.29
N ALA A 21 4.56 4.99 -7.96
CA ALA A 21 3.89 3.83 -7.38
C ALA A 21 4.55 3.47 -6.05
N PHE A 22 3.72 3.17 -5.06
CA PHE A 22 4.15 2.85 -3.70
C PHE A 22 3.55 1.52 -3.28
N ASP A 23 4.41 0.56 -2.93
CA ASP A 23 4.01 -0.79 -2.56
C ASP A 23 4.76 -1.27 -1.32
N ILE A 24 4.06 -2.03 -0.47
CA ILE A 24 4.66 -2.73 0.67
C ILE A 24 5.01 -4.15 0.21
N GLN A 25 6.27 -4.52 0.40
CA GLN A 25 6.80 -5.84 0.10
C GLN A 25 7.17 -6.56 1.40
N PRO A 26 7.24 -7.91 1.42
CA PRO A 26 7.63 -8.66 2.61
C PRO A 26 9.00 -8.27 3.19
N TRP A 27 9.90 -7.73 2.36
CA TRP A 27 11.25 -7.29 2.73
C TRP A 27 11.38 -5.77 2.91
N GLY A 28 10.30 -4.99 2.78
CA GLY A 28 10.34 -3.56 2.99
C GLY A 28 9.40 -2.76 2.09
N ILE A 29 9.84 -1.58 1.69
CA ILE A 29 9.04 -0.61 0.97
C ILE A 29 9.62 -0.42 -0.44
N SER A 30 8.75 -0.42 -1.44
CA SER A 30 9.10 -0.13 -2.84
C SER A 30 8.47 1.18 -3.28
N LEU A 31 9.30 2.17 -3.59
CA LEU A 31 8.89 3.41 -4.26
C LEU A 31 9.44 3.41 -5.69
N ARG A 32 8.55 3.49 -6.67
CA ARG A 32 8.89 3.62 -8.08
C ARG A 32 8.47 5.00 -8.57
N VAL A 33 9.36 5.69 -9.28
CA VAL A 33 9.06 6.97 -9.93
C VAL A 33 9.41 6.85 -11.42
N SER A 34 8.49 7.29 -12.28
CA SER A 34 8.61 7.22 -13.74
C SER A 34 8.25 8.56 -14.37
N GLY A 35 8.80 8.86 -15.55
CA GLY A 35 8.47 10.08 -16.31
C GLY A 35 9.72 10.80 -16.82
N TYR A 36 9.62 12.11 -17.03
CA TYR A 36 10.71 12.94 -17.57
C TYR A 36 11.81 13.23 -16.54
N ASP A 37 13.07 13.03 -16.95
CA ASP A 37 14.26 13.13 -16.09
C ASP A 37 14.42 14.51 -15.40
N GLU A 38 14.11 15.60 -16.11
CA GLU A 38 14.33 16.99 -15.66
C GLU A 38 13.79 17.28 -14.25
N LYS A 39 12.63 16.71 -13.90
CA LYS A 39 11.98 16.89 -12.59
C LYS A 39 11.86 15.60 -11.78
N GLN A 40 12.31 14.47 -12.32
CA GLN A 40 12.17 13.16 -11.66
C GLN A 40 12.98 13.10 -10.35
N GLN A 41 14.20 13.64 -10.34
CA GLN A 41 15.03 13.67 -9.13
C GLN A 41 14.41 14.53 -8.03
N LEU A 42 13.91 15.72 -8.40
CA LEU A 42 13.26 16.65 -7.48
C LEU A 42 12.02 16.00 -6.85
N PHE A 43 11.15 15.44 -7.69
CA PHE A 43 9.92 14.78 -7.27
C PHE A 43 10.20 13.56 -6.37
N THR A 44 11.18 12.74 -6.72
CA THR A 44 11.59 11.58 -5.91
C THR A 44 12.06 12.00 -4.52
N ARG A 45 12.90 13.04 -4.45
CA ARG A 45 13.40 13.56 -3.16
C ARG A 45 12.26 14.07 -2.29
N ASP A 46 11.31 14.78 -2.87
CA ASP A 46 10.18 15.36 -2.13
C ASP A 46 9.24 14.24 -1.62
N LEU A 47 8.99 13.20 -2.42
CA LEU A 47 8.28 11.99 -1.98
C LEU A 47 8.98 11.27 -0.83
N ILE A 48 10.30 11.09 -0.90
CA ILE A 48 11.08 10.46 0.18
C ILE A 48 10.99 11.27 1.47
N ARG A 49 11.15 12.61 1.39
CA ARG A 49 11.01 13.50 2.55
C ARG A 49 9.63 13.36 3.18
N ARG A 50 8.59 13.30 2.36
CA ARG A 50 7.21 13.14 2.82
C ARG A 50 6.99 11.79 3.51
N LEU A 51 7.59 10.72 2.97
CA LEU A 51 7.53 9.39 3.56
C LEU A 51 8.25 9.31 4.92
N VAL A 52 9.42 9.95 5.05
CA VAL A 52 10.20 9.95 6.30
C VAL A 52 9.55 10.80 7.39
N ASN A 53 8.91 11.91 7.00
CA ASN A 53 8.24 12.84 7.92
C ASN A 53 6.73 12.62 7.98
N PHE A 54 6.24 11.42 7.62
CA PHE A 54 4.82 11.14 7.59
C PHE A 54 4.25 11.04 9.01
N GLU A 55 3.31 11.91 9.34
CA GLU A 55 2.54 11.84 10.59
C GLU A 55 1.14 11.32 10.29
N PRO A 56 0.76 10.14 10.83
CA PRO A 56 -0.57 9.57 10.61
C PRO A 56 -1.63 10.36 11.37
N ASP A 57 -2.69 10.75 10.66
CA ASP A 57 -3.92 11.25 11.26
C ASP A 57 -4.71 10.09 11.91
N GLU A 58 -5.02 10.21 13.20
CA GLU A 58 -5.66 9.16 13.99
C GLU A 58 -7.08 8.85 13.48
N GLY A 59 -7.85 9.88 13.11
CA GLY A 59 -9.18 9.70 12.54
C GLY A 59 -9.14 8.92 11.22
N ARG A 60 -8.20 9.23 10.34
CA ARG A 60 -7.99 8.54 9.07
C ARG A 60 -7.45 7.13 9.27
N TYR A 61 -6.61 6.92 10.27
CA TYR A 61 -6.09 5.60 10.62
C TYR A 61 -7.22 4.64 10.97
N GLU A 62 -8.14 5.04 11.87
CA GLU A 62 -9.25 4.18 12.29
C GLU A 62 -10.16 3.79 11.12
N VAL A 63 -10.50 4.74 10.25
CA VAL A 63 -11.30 4.47 9.05
C VAL A 63 -10.61 3.45 8.13
N LEU A 64 -9.29 3.56 7.96
CA LEU A 64 -8.54 2.64 7.09
C LEU A 64 -8.33 1.27 7.74
N LYS A 65 -8.14 1.21 9.06
CA LYS A 65 -8.10 -0.02 9.85
C LYS A 65 -9.42 -0.78 9.74
N GLU A 66 -10.55 -0.10 9.91
CA GLU A 66 -11.87 -0.72 9.76
C GLU A 66 -12.07 -1.28 8.35
N ASN A 67 -11.71 -0.51 7.32
CA ASN A 67 -11.78 -0.96 5.93
C ASN A 67 -10.87 -2.16 5.66
N LEU A 68 -9.65 -2.19 6.22
CA LEU A 68 -8.75 -3.33 6.13
C LEU A 68 -9.39 -4.59 6.72
N CYS A 69 -9.91 -4.50 7.96
CA CYS A 69 -10.57 -5.62 8.63
C CYS A 69 -11.77 -6.12 7.82
N ARG A 70 -12.59 -5.21 7.28
CA ARG A 70 -13.73 -5.54 6.43
C ARG A 70 -13.30 -6.30 5.17
N ASN A 71 -12.26 -5.82 4.48
CA ASN A 71 -11.73 -6.48 3.28
C ASN A 71 -11.14 -7.87 3.58
N LEU A 72 -10.46 -8.03 4.72
CA LEU A 72 -9.96 -9.32 5.18
C LEU A 72 -11.10 -10.31 5.44
N ARG A 73 -12.19 -9.89 6.10
CA ARG A 73 -13.38 -10.73 6.32
C ARG A 73 -14.07 -11.10 5.00
N ASN A 74 -14.19 -10.14 4.08
CA ASN A 74 -14.82 -10.33 2.77
C ASN A 74 -14.03 -11.28 1.86
N PHE A 75 -12.76 -11.56 2.15
CA PHE A 75 -11.97 -12.51 1.36
C PHE A 75 -12.63 -13.90 1.26
N ARG A 76 -13.33 -14.35 2.32
CA ARG A 76 -14.04 -15.64 2.33
C ARG A 76 -15.18 -15.71 1.30
N GLN A 77 -15.67 -14.55 0.84
CA GLN A 77 -16.75 -14.44 -0.15
C GLN A 77 -16.22 -14.27 -1.59
N THR A 78 -14.90 -14.25 -1.77
CA THR A 78 -14.30 -14.15 -3.11
C THR A 78 -14.46 -15.43 -3.92
N GLN A 79 -14.31 -15.33 -5.24
CA GLN A 79 -14.46 -16.46 -6.16
C GLN A 79 -13.47 -17.59 -5.83
N PRO A 80 -13.88 -18.88 -5.94
CA PRO A 80 -13.04 -20.01 -5.56
C PRO A 80 -11.66 -20.04 -6.22
N TYR A 81 -11.53 -19.64 -7.50
CA TYR A 81 -10.22 -19.64 -8.16
C TYR A 81 -9.22 -18.64 -7.53
N LEU A 82 -9.71 -17.49 -7.04
CA LEU A 82 -8.87 -16.51 -6.33
C LEU A 82 -8.41 -17.06 -5.00
N GLN A 83 -9.31 -17.77 -4.30
CA GLN A 83 -8.98 -18.44 -3.05
C GLN A 83 -7.93 -19.53 -3.28
N THR A 84 -8.13 -20.39 -4.28
CA THR A 84 -7.16 -21.44 -4.63
C THR A 84 -5.80 -20.86 -4.97
N HIS A 85 -5.74 -19.79 -5.79
CA HIS A 85 -4.47 -19.14 -6.12
C HIS A 85 -3.76 -18.59 -4.87
N TYR A 86 -4.52 -17.94 -3.98
CA TYR A 86 -3.99 -17.43 -2.71
C TYR A 86 -3.42 -18.53 -1.81
N TYR A 87 -4.17 -19.62 -1.60
CA TYR A 87 -3.71 -20.74 -0.76
C TYR A 87 -2.52 -21.46 -1.37
N THR A 88 -2.48 -21.64 -2.69
CA THR A 88 -1.29 -22.20 -3.38
C THR A 88 -0.06 -21.33 -3.12
N GLY A 89 -0.17 -20.01 -3.25
CA GLY A 89 0.93 -19.09 -2.93
C GLY A 89 1.37 -19.18 -1.46
N MET A 90 0.42 -19.35 -0.54
CA MET A 90 0.71 -19.50 0.89
C MET A 90 1.49 -20.78 1.20
N VAL A 91 1.11 -21.91 0.58
CA VAL A 91 1.78 -23.21 0.80
C VAL A 91 3.19 -23.23 0.21
N LEU A 92 3.40 -22.54 -0.92
CA LEU A 92 4.70 -22.47 -1.59
C LEU A 92 5.66 -21.45 -0.97
N SER A 93 5.15 -20.51 -0.19
CA SER A 93 5.96 -19.47 0.46
C SER A 93 6.46 -19.94 1.82
N SER A 94 7.75 -19.73 2.10
CA SER A 94 8.36 -20.10 3.38
C SER A 94 7.97 -19.18 4.54
N ARG A 95 7.55 -17.94 4.25
CA ARG A 95 7.27 -16.93 5.27
C ARG A 95 6.20 -15.96 4.79
N GLN A 96 4.93 -16.29 5.06
CA GLN A 96 3.79 -15.46 4.71
C GLN A 96 2.73 -15.51 5.81
N TRP A 97 2.11 -14.36 6.08
CA TRP A 97 0.98 -14.27 7.01
C TRP A 97 -0.34 -14.60 6.30
N SER A 98 -1.17 -15.41 6.93
CA SER A 98 -2.53 -15.66 6.45
C SER A 98 -3.41 -14.42 6.68
N LYS A 99 -4.47 -14.27 5.89
CA LYS A 99 -5.42 -13.15 6.04
C LYS A 99 -6.11 -13.19 7.41
N GLU A 100 -6.33 -14.38 7.95
CA GLU A 100 -6.88 -14.61 9.28
C GLU A 100 -5.90 -14.18 10.38
N GLN A 101 -4.60 -14.47 10.23
CA GLN A 101 -3.57 -14.01 11.16
C GLN A 101 -3.47 -12.49 11.16
N VAL A 102 -3.48 -11.86 9.97
CA VAL A 102 -3.46 -10.39 9.86
C VAL A 102 -4.73 -9.78 10.48
N LEU A 103 -5.89 -10.39 10.27
CA LEU A 103 -7.15 -9.94 10.86
C LEU A 103 -7.11 -10.01 12.39
N ALA A 104 -6.65 -11.13 12.96
CA ALA A 104 -6.55 -11.31 14.40
C ALA A 104 -5.62 -10.27 15.05
N CYS A 105 -4.49 -9.96 14.40
CA CYS A 105 -3.57 -8.92 14.88
C CYS A 105 -4.12 -7.49 14.71
N ALA A 106 -5.03 -7.26 13.76
CA ALA A 106 -5.61 -5.94 13.53
C ALA A 106 -6.81 -5.66 14.45
N GLU A 107 -7.52 -6.70 14.91
CA GLU A 107 -8.65 -6.57 15.84
C GLU A 107 -8.23 -6.50 17.31
N GLY A 108 -7.10 -7.12 17.67
CA GLY A 108 -6.49 -7.04 19.00
C GLY A 108 -5.79 -5.72 19.27
#